data_AF-A0A536UPY2-F1
#
_entry.id   AF-A0A536UPY2-F1
#
_cell.length_a   1.000
_cell.length_b   1.000
_cell.length_c   1.000
_cell.angle_alpha   90.00
_cell.angle_beta   90.00
_cell.angle_gamma   90.00
#
_symmetry.space_group_name_H-M   'P 1'
#
loop_
_entity.id
_entity.type
_entity.pdbx_description
1 polymer ?
#
loop_
_entity_poly.entity_id
_entity_poly.type
_entity_poly.pdbx_seq_one_letter_code
_entity_poly.pdbx_strand_id
1 'polypeptide(L)'
;MHVLEARAAKLDPLPRTIHGNCVLNLVPREAPHKGDALLALLEHSGCEHALYVGDDTTDEDVFRLDIPALLSIRVRQSDDTAAELHLRGQEDVVRLLDAIDDFMESASVADAPGRC
;
A
#
# COMPACT_ATOMS: atom_id res chain seq x y z
N MET A 1 -9.37 -6.91 -26.99
CA MET A 1 -8.73 -8.11 -26.40
C MET A 1 -7.31 -8.14 -26.93
N HIS A 2 -6.36 -7.62 -26.16
CA HIS A 2 -4.96 -7.51 -26.53
C HIS A 2 -4.33 -8.92 -26.57
N VAL A 3 -3.37 -9.11 -27.47
CA VAL A 3 -2.77 -10.43 -27.78
C VAL A 3 -2.22 -11.12 -26.52
N LEU A 4 -1.72 -10.37 -25.54
CA LEU A 4 -1.14 -10.92 -24.31
C LEU A 4 -2.20 -11.60 -23.42
N GLU A 5 -3.36 -10.98 -23.23
CA GLU A 5 -4.44 -11.57 -22.39
C GLU A 5 -4.95 -12.88 -23.01
N ALA A 6 -5.11 -12.90 -24.34
CA ALA A 6 -5.53 -14.09 -25.08
C ALA A 6 -4.50 -15.24 -25.03
N ARG A 7 -3.22 -14.94 -24.80
CA ARG A 7 -2.17 -15.96 -24.61
C ARG A 7 -2.12 -16.43 -23.17
N ALA A 8 -2.22 -15.51 -22.21
CA ALA A 8 -2.25 -15.83 -20.79
C ALA A 8 -3.43 -16.76 -20.44
N ALA A 9 -4.60 -16.55 -21.04
CA ALA A 9 -5.79 -17.37 -20.84
C ALA A 9 -5.65 -18.84 -21.31
N LYS A 10 -4.55 -19.20 -21.99
CA LYS A 10 -4.27 -20.56 -22.48
C LYS A 10 -3.23 -21.31 -21.64
N LEU A 11 -2.68 -20.67 -20.62
CA LEU A 11 -1.68 -21.28 -19.75
C LEU A 11 -2.35 -22.26 -18.77
N ASP A 12 -1.61 -23.32 -18.42
CA ASP A 12 -1.99 -24.30 -17.41
C ASP A 12 -0.81 -24.47 -16.43
N PRO A 13 -0.97 -24.11 -15.14
CA PRO A 13 -2.20 -23.63 -14.51
C PRO A 13 -2.63 -22.23 -15.00
N LEU A 14 -3.94 -21.96 -14.97
CA LEU A 14 -4.51 -20.67 -15.38
C LEU A 14 -4.12 -19.56 -14.38
N PRO A 15 -3.28 -18.58 -14.77
CA PRO A 15 -2.81 -17.55 -13.86
C PRO A 15 -3.90 -16.52 -13.55
N ARG A 16 -3.72 -15.80 -12.43
CA ARG A 16 -4.36 -14.51 -12.21
C ARG A 16 -3.56 -13.43 -12.95
N THR A 17 -4.24 -12.59 -13.70
CA THR A 17 -3.65 -11.51 -14.48
C THR A 17 -3.81 -10.18 -13.76
N ILE A 18 -2.72 -9.43 -13.60
CA ILE A 18 -2.73 -8.10 -12.98
C ILE A 18 -2.18 -7.10 -14.00
N HIS A 19 -2.97 -6.08 -14.33
CA HIS A 19 -2.55 -5.00 -15.19
C HIS A 19 -1.76 -3.96 -14.39
N GLY A 20 -0.71 -3.42 -15.00
CA GLY A 20 0.00 -2.26 -14.49
C GLY A 20 0.42 -1.35 -15.65
N ASN A 21 1.18 -0.30 -15.34
CA ASN A 21 1.62 0.67 -16.34
C ASN A 21 2.49 -0.01 -17.43
N CYS A 22 1.89 -0.21 -18.61
CA CYS A 22 2.50 -0.90 -19.76
C CYS A 22 2.99 -2.34 -19.46
N VAL A 23 2.41 -3.02 -18.47
CA VAL A 23 2.77 -4.39 -18.08
C VAL A 23 1.55 -5.27 -17.82
N LEU A 24 1.72 -6.57 -18.01
CA LEU A 24 0.77 -7.62 -17.62
C LEU A 24 1.50 -8.65 -16.75
N ASN A 25 1.22 -8.66 -15.46
CA ASN A 25 1.78 -9.63 -14.52
C ASN A 25 0.92 -10.89 -14.51
N LEU A 26 1.57 -12.04 -14.61
CA LEU A 26 0.95 -13.36 -14.51
C LEU A 26 1.43 -14.01 -13.21
N VAL A 27 0.51 -14.21 -12.27
CA VAL A 27 0.83 -14.80 -10.97
C VAL A 27 0.00 -16.07 -10.74
N PRO A 28 0.44 -17.00 -9.88
CA PRO A 28 -0.42 -18.07 -9.39
C PRO A 28 -1.76 -17.53 -8.92
N ARG A 29 -2.84 -18.29 -9.11
CA ARG A 29 -4.20 -17.84 -8.77
C ARG A 29 -4.32 -17.52 -7.28
N GLU A 30 -3.62 -18.28 -6.45
CA GLU A 30 -3.56 -18.18 -5.00
C GLU A 30 -2.41 -17.29 -4.51
N ALA A 31 -1.71 -16.60 -5.41
CA ALA A 31 -0.61 -15.73 -5.02
C ALA A 31 -1.10 -14.59 -4.12
N PRO A 32 -0.40 -14.33 -2.99
CA PRO A 32 -0.73 -13.24 -2.09
C PRO A 32 -0.79 -11.88 -2.78
N HIS A 33 -1.61 -11.00 -2.23
CA HIS A 33 -1.79 -9.60 -2.62
C HIS A 33 -0.99 -8.70 -1.69
N LYS A 34 -0.90 -7.41 -2.01
CA LYS A 34 -0.24 -6.44 -1.13
C LYS A 34 -0.93 -6.35 0.25
N GLY A 35 -2.24 -6.56 0.31
CA GLY A 35 -2.99 -6.62 1.58
C GLY A 35 -2.54 -7.76 2.48
N ASP A 36 -2.35 -8.96 1.92
CA ASP A 36 -1.81 -10.11 2.66
C ASP A 36 -0.41 -9.81 3.21
N ALA A 37 0.42 -9.13 2.42
CA ALA A 37 1.75 -8.71 2.86
C ALA A 37 1.71 -7.70 4.01
N LEU A 38 0.79 -6.73 3.99
CA LEU A 38 0.63 -5.77 5.08
C LEU A 38 0.23 -6.47 6.39
N LEU A 39 -0.74 -7.39 6.33
CA LEU A 39 -1.18 -8.16 7.50
C LEU A 39 -0.03 -8.99 8.09
N ALA A 40 0.76 -9.65 7.23
CA ALA A 40 1.93 -10.39 7.67
C ALA A 40 3.01 -9.49 8.30
N LEU A 41 3.19 -8.26 7.79
CA LEU A 41 4.12 -7.29 8.35
C LEU A 41 3.69 -6.78 9.72
N LEU A 42 2.39 -6.49 9.90
CA LEU A 42 1.83 -6.10 11.21
C LEU A 42 2.02 -7.21 12.25
N GLU A 43 1.72 -8.46 11.89
CA GLU A 43 1.95 -9.62 12.77
C GLU A 43 3.44 -9.77 13.11
N HIS A 44 4.33 -9.63 12.12
CA HIS A 44 5.76 -9.78 12.32
C HIS A 44 6.39 -8.67 13.19
N SER A 45 5.96 -7.41 12.99
CA SER A 45 6.51 -6.28 13.73
C SER A 45 5.91 -6.11 15.13
N GLY A 46 4.72 -6.69 15.37
CA GLY A 46 3.93 -6.43 16.57
C GLY A 46 3.37 -5.00 16.63
N CYS A 47 3.39 -4.27 15.51
CA CYS A 47 2.79 -2.94 15.44
C CYS A 47 1.27 -3.06 15.42
N GLU A 48 0.60 -2.23 16.21
CA GLU A 48 -0.86 -2.18 16.23
C GLU A 48 -1.42 -1.38 15.04
N HIS A 49 -0.67 -0.38 14.56
CA HIS A 49 -1.09 0.55 13.51
C HIS A 49 -0.20 0.49 12.27
N ALA A 50 -0.81 0.77 11.10
CA ALA A 50 -0.12 0.88 9.82
C ALA A 50 -0.47 2.21 9.12
N LEU A 51 0.54 2.82 8.51
CA LEU A 51 0.39 3.83 7.48
C LEU A 51 0.77 3.19 6.14
N TYR A 52 -0.12 3.24 5.16
CA TYR A 52 0.14 2.70 3.82
C TYR A 52 -0.04 3.77 2.74
N VAL A 53 0.96 3.94 1.88
CA VAL A 53 0.96 4.92 0.78
C VAL A 53 1.17 4.18 -0.54
N GLY A 54 0.26 4.32 -1.50
CA GLY A 54 0.30 3.59 -2.78
C GLY A 54 -0.24 4.38 -3.98
N ASP A 55 0.23 4.07 -5.19
CA ASP A 55 0.00 4.85 -6.42
C ASP A 55 -0.53 4.05 -7.62
N ASP A 56 -0.69 2.72 -7.51
CA ASP A 56 -1.27 1.89 -8.57
C ASP A 56 -2.50 1.08 -8.12
N THR A 57 -3.22 0.46 -9.06
CA THR A 57 -4.43 -0.34 -8.80
C THR A 57 -4.19 -1.52 -7.86
N THR A 58 -2.96 -2.05 -7.82
CA THR A 58 -2.61 -3.15 -6.90
C THR A 58 -2.63 -2.73 -5.43
N ASP A 59 -2.52 -1.45 -5.13
CA ASP A 59 -2.60 -0.92 -3.77
C ASP A 59 -4.03 -0.90 -3.25
N GLU A 60 -5.03 -0.98 -4.13
CA GLU A 60 -6.43 -1.06 -3.74
C GLU A 60 -6.77 -2.35 -2.97
N ASP A 61 -5.97 -3.42 -3.13
CA ASP A 61 -6.09 -4.62 -2.30
C ASP A 61 -5.79 -4.31 -0.82
N VAL A 62 -4.94 -3.31 -0.55
CA VAL A 62 -4.61 -2.82 0.80
C VAL A 62 -5.66 -1.82 1.27
N PHE A 63 -6.04 -0.87 0.42
CA PHE A 63 -6.99 0.18 0.80
C PHE A 63 -8.38 -0.36 1.14
N ARG A 64 -8.77 -1.52 0.58
CA ARG A 64 -10.04 -2.19 0.90
C ARG A 64 -9.99 -3.06 2.16
N LEU A 65 -8.84 -3.17 2.83
CA LEU A 65 -8.77 -3.87 4.11
C LEU A 65 -9.57 -3.09 5.16
N ASP A 66 -10.63 -3.72 5.66
CA ASP A 66 -11.44 -3.17 6.74
C ASP A 66 -10.80 -3.46 8.11
N ILE A 67 -9.69 -2.79 8.39
CA ILE A 67 -9.00 -2.86 9.69
C ILE A 67 -8.89 -1.45 10.30
N PRO A 68 -9.38 -1.22 11.54
CA PRO A 68 -9.39 0.11 12.16
C PRO A 68 -8.02 0.76 12.37
N ALA A 69 -6.95 -0.02 12.25
CA ALA A 69 -5.60 0.42 12.53
C ALA A 69 -4.78 0.84 11.30
N LEU A 70 -5.39 0.80 10.11
CA LEU A 70 -4.77 1.22 8.86
C LEU A 70 -5.20 2.65 8.53
N LEU A 71 -4.22 3.52 8.30
CA LEU A 71 -4.41 4.78 7.58
C LEU A 71 -3.90 4.59 6.15
N SER A 72 -4.81 4.71 5.18
CA SER A 72 -4.52 4.51 3.75
C SER A 72 -4.44 5.81 2.97
N ILE A 73 -3.39 5.97 2.16
CA ILE A 73 -3.13 7.18 1.37
C ILE A 73 -2.84 6.84 -0.10
N ARG A 74 -3.62 7.42 -1.00
CA ARG A 74 -3.42 7.34 -2.45
C ARG A 74 -2.49 8.43 -2.95
N VAL A 75 -1.50 8.09 -3.77
CA VAL A 75 -0.71 9.09 -4.49
C VAL A 75 -1.42 9.46 -5.79
N ARG A 76 -1.70 10.76 -5.95
CA ARG A 76 -2.60 11.37 -6.95
C ARG A 76 -4.07 10.98 -6.72
N GLN A 77 -4.96 11.94 -6.93
CA GLN A 77 -6.38 11.71 -6.79
C GLN A 77 -6.90 10.73 -7.85
N SER A 78 -7.78 9.82 -7.43
CA SER A 78 -8.54 8.90 -8.28
C SER A 78 -9.99 8.88 -7.79
N ASP A 79 -10.95 8.84 -8.70
CA ASP A 79 -12.37 8.70 -8.34
C ASP A 79 -12.73 7.25 -7.97
N ASP A 80 -11.88 6.29 -8.36
CA ASP A 80 -12.02 4.87 -8.06
C ASP A 80 -10.84 4.44 -7.16
N THR A 81 -10.93 4.78 -5.88
CA THR A 81 -10.00 4.34 -4.84
C THR A 81 -10.71 4.15 -3.52
N ALA A 82 -10.30 3.15 -2.75
CA ALA A 82 -10.76 2.92 -1.39
C ALA A 82 -9.91 3.63 -0.33
N ALA A 83 -8.85 4.33 -0.72
CA ALA A 83 -7.98 5.03 0.23
C ALA A 83 -8.72 6.17 0.95
N GLU A 84 -8.40 6.37 2.23
CA GLU A 84 -9.03 7.41 3.07
C GLU A 84 -8.56 8.82 2.70
N LEU A 85 -7.28 8.96 2.33
CA LEU A 85 -6.65 10.23 2.00
C LEU A 85 -5.92 10.17 0.66
N HIS A 86 -5.53 11.32 0.15
CA HIS A 86 -4.70 11.41 -1.06
C HIS A 86 -3.61 12.47 -0.96
N LEU A 87 -2.50 12.22 -1.63
CA LEU A 87 -1.43 13.17 -1.92
C LEU A 87 -1.55 13.67 -3.36
N ARG A 88 -1.05 14.86 -3.67
CA ARG A 88 -1.18 15.44 -5.02
C ARG A 88 -0.24 14.78 -6.02
N GLY A 89 0.91 14.33 -5.56
CA GLY A 89 1.96 13.78 -6.39
C GLY A 89 3.03 13.05 -5.59
N GLN A 90 4.01 12.51 -6.31
CA GLN A 90 5.10 11.73 -5.73
C GLN A 90 5.97 12.59 -4.80
N GLU A 91 6.12 13.88 -5.13
CA GLU A 91 6.87 14.86 -4.35
C GLU A 91 6.30 15.07 -2.94
N ASP A 92 5.00 14.87 -2.77
CA ASP A 92 4.35 15.02 -1.47
C ASP A 92 4.58 13.79 -0.58
N VAL A 93 4.97 12.64 -1.14
CA VAL A 93 5.36 11.46 -0.35
C VAL A 93 6.61 11.77 0.46
N VAL A 94 7.59 12.45 -0.14
CA VAL A 94 8.82 12.87 0.56
C VAL A 94 8.48 13.83 1.68
N ARG A 95 7.64 14.84 1.41
CA ARG A 95 7.19 15.80 2.42
C ARG A 95 6.43 15.16 3.58
N LEU A 96 5.65 14.12 3.30
CA LEU A 96 4.96 13.35 4.32
C LEU A 96 5.96 12.62 5.21
N LEU A 97 6.96 11.96 4.63
CA LEU A 97 8.01 11.28 5.40
C LEU A 97 8.82 12.26 6.27
N ASP A 98 9.23 13.40 5.69
CA ASP A 98 9.91 14.46 6.44
C ASP A 98 9.06 14.95 7.63
N ALA A 99 7.75 15.15 7.42
CA ALA A 99 6.84 15.56 8.49
C ALA A 99 6.65 14.49 9.58
N ILE A 100 6.70 13.20 9.22
CA ILE A 100 6.65 12.09 10.18
C ILE A 100 7.94 12.07 11.00
N ASP A 101 9.09 12.24 10.36
CA ASP A 101 10.39 12.28 11.04
C ASP A 101 10.45 13.47 12.02
N ASP A 102 10.09 14.68 11.58
CA ASP A 102 10.01 15.87 12.42
C ASP A 102 9.07 15.66 13.62
N PHE A 103 7.91 15.04 13.38
CA PHE A 103 6.94 14.73 14.43
C PHE A 103 7.52 13.75 15.45
N MET A 104 8.16 12.67 14.98
CA MET A 104 8.79 11.64 15.82
C MET A 104 9.93 12.22 16.67
N GLU A 105 10.76 13.10 16.10
CA GLU A 105 11.80 13.80 16.83
C GLU A 105 11.21 14.68 17.94
N SER A 106 10.16 15.45 17.62
CA SER A 106 9.49 16.32 18.60
C SER A 106 8.80 15.53 19.72
N ALA A 107 8.23 14.37 19.40
CA ALA A 107 7.58 13.48 20.35
C ALA A 107 8.60 12.80 21.30
N SER A 108 9.78 12.43 20.78
CA SER A 108 10.85 11.83 21.59
C SER A 108 11.44 12.79 22.63
N VAL A 109 11.48 14.10 22.33
CA VAL A 109 11.94 15.13 23.26
C VAL A 109 10.91 15.38 24.37
N ALA A 110 9.62 15.23 24.06
CA ALA A 110 8.54 15.39 25.04
C ALA A 110 8.45 14.22 26.04
N ASP A 111 8.97 13.04 25.71
CA ASP A 111 8.92 11.82 26.54
C ASP A 111 10.20 11.60 27.38
N ALA A 112 11.14 12.55 27.42
CA ALA A 112 12.30 12.45 28.30
C ALA A 112 11.87 12.62 29.77
N PRO A 113 11.99 11.60 30.64
CA PRO A 113 11.61 11.73 32.04
C PRO A 113 12.53 12.74 32.72
N GLY A 114 11.92 13.81 33.24
CA GLY A 114 12.60 14.81 34.05
C GLY A 114 13.36 14.15 35.19
N ARG A 115 14.68 14.36 35.23
CA ARG A 115 15.52 14.03 36.38
C ARG A 115 15.02 14.85 37.58
N CYS A 116 14.47 14.16 38.58
CA CYS A 116 14.46 14.60 39.97
C CYS A 116 15.75 14.15 40.65
#